data_AF-A0A2W4NHQ7-F1
#
_entry.id   AF-A0A2W4NHQ7-F1
#
_cell.length_a   1.000
_cell.length_b   1.000
_cell.length_c   1.000
_cell.angle_alpha   90.00
_cell.angle_beta   90.00
_cell.angle_gamma   90.00
#
_symmetry.space_group_name_H-M   'P 1'
#
loop_
_entity.id
_entity.type
_entity.pdbx_description
1 polymer ?
#
loop_
_entity_poly.entity_id
_entity_poly.type
_entity_poly.pdbx_seq_one_letter_code
_entity_poly.pdbx_strand_id
1 'polypeptide(L)'
;MTDPPEVDIIVQEVLASAKYRAVSPELVRDLAARELGAGRRRKEAVKAVKNRLHQVAGAYFDARPDYEGWLAELRAAGGDRASFEVACRAIMGRH
;
A
#
# COMPACT_ATOMS: atom_id res chain seq x y z
N MET A 1 -9.14 21.09 7.05
CA MET A 1 -10.01 20.18 7.83
C MET A 1 -9.07 19.40 8.73
N THR A 2 -9.09 19.63 10.04
CA THR A 2 -8.16 19.01 10.99
C THR A 2 -8.86 17.77 11.54
N ASP A 3 -8.32 16.58 11.28
CA ASP A 3 -8.90 15.35 11.80
C ASP A 3 -8.78 15.27 13.32
N PRO A 4 -9.61 14.46 14.00
CA PRO A 4 -9.45 14.16 15.40
C PRO A 4 -8.04 13.63 15.67
N PRO A 5 -7.37 14.01 16.79
CA PRO A 5 -6.00 13.58 17.11
C PRO A 5 -5.83 12.05 17.06
N GLU A 6 -6.89 11.32 17.40
CA GLU A 6 -6.93 9.85 17.38
C GLU A 6 -6.76 9.27 15.97
N VAL A 7 -7.32 9.92 14.94
CA VAL A 7 -7.21 9.49 13.54
C VAL A 7 -5.75 9.55 13.10
N ASP A 8 -5.08 10.66 13.36
CA ASP A 8 -3.67 10.82 12.96
C ASP A 8 -2.76 9.83 13.68
N ILE A 9 -3.02 9.52 14.96
CA ILE A 9 -2.27 8.48 15.69
C ILE A 9 -2.44 7.10 15.02
N ILE A 10 -3.68 6.74 14.64
CA ILE A 10 -3.95 5.48 13.94
C ILE A 10 -3.21 5.45 12.59
N VAL A 11 -3.24 6.55 11.84
CA VAL A 11 -2.52 6.67 10.57
C VAL A 11 -1.03 6.40 10.75
N GLN A 12 -0.40 7.03 11.74
CA GLN A 12 1.01 6.82 12.05
C GLN A 12 1.29 5.35 12.47
N GLU A 13 0.47 4.75 13.34
CA GLU A 13 0.63 3.35 13.77
C GLU A 13 0.46 2.34 12.61
N VAL A 14 -0.36 2.66 11.61
CA VAL A 14 -0.56 1.81 10.42
C VAL A 14 0.62 1.95 9.46
N LEU A 15 1.02 3.18 9.12
CA LEU A 15 2.10 3.47 8.16
C LEU A 15 3.50 3.13 8.69
N ALA A 16 3.67 3.04 10.01
CA ALA A 16 4.90 2.53 10.61
C ALA A 16 5.18 1.05 10.25
N SER A 17 4.14 0.28 9.89
CA SER A 17 4.29 -1.11 9.46
C SER A 17 4.88 -1.17 8.05
N ALA A 18 5.95 -1.95 7.88
CA ALA A 18 6.61 -2.14 6.58
C ALA A 18 5.64 -2.53 5.45
N LYS A 19 4.62 -3.34 5.76
CA LYS A 19 3.62 -3.81 4.80
C LYS A 19 2.73 -2.71 4.24
N TYR A 20 2.48 -1.64 5.02
CA TYR A 20 1.52 -0.58 4.67
C TYR A 20 2.18 0.79 4.52
N ARG A 21 3.50 0.90 4.69
CA ARG A 21 4.25 2.16 4.63
C ARG A 21 4.05 2.94 3.33
N ALA A 22 3.84 2.24 2.22
CA ALA A 22 3.63 2.83 0.90
C ALA A 22 2.15 3.06 0.55
N VAL A 23 1.22 2.77 1.48
CA VAL A 23 -0.22 3.03 1.26
C VAL A 23 -0.49 4.53 1.41
N SER A 24 -1.39 5.06 0.59
CA SER A 24 -1.85 6.46 0.69
C SER A 24 -2.29 6.79 2.13
N PRO A 25 -1.71 7.83 2.77
CA PRO A 25 -2.12 8.29 4.08
C PRO A 25 -3.61 8.69 4.13
N GLU A 26 -4.15 9.24 3.04
CA GLU A 26 -5.56 9.62 2.91
C GLU A 26 -6.48 8.41 3.00
N LEU A 27 -6.13 7.30 2.32
CA LEU A 27 -6.89 6.05 2.42
C LEU A 27 -6.90 5.52 3.87
N VAL A 28 -5.74 5.55 4.54
CA VAL A 28 -5.62 5.10 5.92
C VAL A 28 -6.44 5.97 6.86
N ARG A 29 -6.45 7.29 6.63
CA ARG A 29 -7.23 8.29 7.38
C ARG A 29 -8.73 8.04 7.23
N ASP A 30 -9.22 7.84 6.00
CA ASP A 30 -10.63 7.55 5.73
C ASP A 30 -11.08 6.26 6.43
N LEU A 31 -10.24 5.23 6.41
CA LEU A 31 -10.51 3.98 7.11
C LEU A 31 -10.51 4.21 8.63
N ALA A 32 -9.50 4.90 9.18
CA ALA A 32 -9.41 5.19 10.61
C ALA A 32 -10.61 5.99 11.14
N ALA A 33 -11.04 7.02 10.41
CA ALA A 33 -12.22 7.82 10.76
C ALA A 33 -13.50 6.96 10.78
N ARG A 34 -13.67 6.05 9.83
CA ARG A 34 -14.81 5.12 9.80
C ARG A 34 -14.81 4.16 10.98
N GLU A 35 -13.65 3.58 11.32
CA GLU A 35 -13.53 2.64 12.43
C GLU A 35 -13.79 3.32 13.79
N LEU A 36 -13.30 4.55 13.98
CA LEU A 36 -13.60 5.34 15.17
C LEU A 36 -15.06 5.78 15.23
N GLY A 37 -15.65 6.19 14.10
CA GLY A 37 -17.08 6.53 13.99
C GLY A 37 -17.99 5.34 14.31
N ALA A 38 -17.52 4.11 14.11
CA ALA A 38 -18.20 2.88 14.50
C ALA A 38 -18.03 2.52 16.00
N GLY A 39 -17.42 3.40 16.81
CA GLY A 39 -17.26 3.23 18.25
C GLY A 39 -16.09 2.34 18.66
N ARG A 40 -15.18 1.99 17.73
CA ARG A 40 -14.02 1.15 18.07
C ARG A 40 -12.98 1.94 18.83
N ARG A 41 -12.31 1.26 19.76
CA ARG A 41 -11.15 1.82 20.47
C ARG A 41 -9.92 1.81 19.56
N ARG A 42 -8.95 2.69 19.81
CA ARG A 42 -7.74 2.84 18.99
C ARG A 42 -7.11 1.51 18.53
N LYS A 43 -6.81 0.62 19.47
CA LYS A 43 -6.17 -0.69 19.17
C LYS A 43 -7.02 -1.55 18.23
N GLU A 44 -8.34 -1.54 18.42
CA GLU A 44 -9.29 -2.28 17.58
C GLU A 44 -9.37 -1.64 16.19
N ALA A 45 -9.40 -0.31 16.11
CA ALA A 45 -9.39 0.44 14.86
C ALA A 45 -8.10 0.17 14.06
N VAL A 46 -6.92 0.23 14.67
CA VAL A 46 -5.63 -0.08 14.01
C VAL A 46 -5.65 -1.50 13.42
N LYS A 47 -6.14 -2.48 14.20
CA LYS A 47 -6.27 -3.87 13.73
C LYS A 47 -7.23 -3.97 12.55
N ALA A 48 -8.37 -3.28 12.63
CA ALA A 48 -9.39 -3.29 11.59
C ALA A 48 -8.89 -2.68 10.28
N VAL A 49 -8.23 -1.51 10.35
CA VAL A 49 -7.63 -0.86 9.18
C VAL A 49 -6.60 -1.79 8.52
N LYS A 50 -5.69 -2.38 9.30
CA LYS A 50 -4.69 -3.33 8.78
C LYS A 50 -5.33 -4.55 8.13
N ASN A 51 -6.40 -5.08 8.72
CA ASN A 51 -7.15 -6.21 8.14
C ASN A 51 -7.81 -5.81 6.81
N ARG A 52 -8.42 -4.63 6.73
CA ARG A 52 -9.04 -4.13 5.51
C ARG A 52 -8.01 -3.91 4.42
N LEU A 53 -6.88 -3.28 4.74
CA LEU A 53 -5.77 -3.10 3.80
C LEU A 53 -5.23 -4.45 3.30
N HIS A 54 -5.15 -5.47 4.16
CA HIS A 54 -4.75 -6.79 3.73
C HIS A 54 -5.75 -7.44 2.76
N GLN A 55 -7.05 -7.32 3.02
CA GLN A 55 -8.11 -7.84 2.15
C GLN A 55 -8.08 -7.16 0.79
N VAL A 56 -7.92 -5.84 0.75
CA VAL A 56 -7.84 -5.09 -0.51
C VAL A 56 -6.54 -5.40 -1.24
N ALA A 57 -5.40 -5.42 -0.54
CA ALA A 57 -4.11 -5.74 -1.18
C ALA A 57 -4.11 -7.14 -1.80
N GLY A 58 -4.71 -8.13 -1.13
CA GLY A 58 -4.84 -9.49 -1.69
C GLY A 58 -5.75 -9.58 -2.91
N ALA A 59 -6.53 -8.54 -3.24
CA ALA A 59 -7.34 -8.50 -4.46
C ALA A 59 -6.59 -7.96 -5.69
N TYR A 60 -5.46 -7.27 -5.48
CA TYR A 60 -4.66 -6.66 -6.56
C TYR A 60 -3.26 -7.26 -6.70
N PHE A 61 -2.77 -7.94 -5.66
CA PHE A 61 -1.43 -8.49 -5.60
C PHE A 61 -1.51 -9.95 -5.13
N ASP A 62 -1.36 -10.90 -6.07
CA ASP A 62 -1.24 -12.33 -5.75
C ASP A 62 0.03 -12.64 -4.95
N ALA A 63 1.09 -11.86 -5.20
CA ALA A 63 2.36 -11.92 -4.49
C ALA A 63 2.92 -10.51 -4.24
N ARG A 64 3.86 -10.39 -3.30
CA ARG A 64 4.55 -9.12 -3.05
C ARG A 64 5.33 -8.70 -4.31
N PRO A 65 5.08 -7.50 -4.87
CA PRO A 65 5.86 -7.00 -6.00
C PRO A 65 7.34 -6.86 -5.64
N ASP A 66 8.21 -7.32 -6.54
CA ASP A 66 9.64 -7.08 -6.46
C ASP A 66 10.00 -5.83 -7.26
N TYR A 67 9.59 -4.67 -6.74
CA TYR A 67 9.83 -3.38 -7.40
C TYR A 67 11.33 -3.09 -7.61
N GLU A 68 12.19 -3.54 -6.69
CA GLU A 68 13.64 -3.34 -6.82
C GLU A 68 14.21 -4.17 -7.97
N GLY A 69 13.83 -5.45 -8.07
CA GLY A 69 14.20 -6.31 -9.20
C GLY A 69 13.68 -5.77 -10.52
N TRP A 70 12.40 -5.36 -10.58
CA TRP A 70 11.80 -4.81 -11.80
C TRP A 70 12.47 -3.50 -12.26
N LEU A 71 12.84 -2.63 -11.31
CA LEU A 71 13.57 -1.41 -11.62
C LEU A 71 14.98 -1.72 -12.16
N ALA A 72 15.65 -2.74 -11.62
CA ALA A 72 16.95 -3.18 -12.11
C ALA A 72 16.85 -3.73 -13.54
N GLU A 73 15.84 -4.56 -13.83
CA GLU A 73 15.55 -5.07 -15.18
C GLU A 73 15.33 -3.92 -16.19
N LEU A 74 14.50 -2.92 -15.83
CA LEU A 74 14.23 -1.76 -16.68
C LEU A 74 15.47 -0.89 -16.93
N ARG A 75 16.31 -0.68 -15.89
CA ARG A 75 17.56 0.09 -16.02
C ARG A 75 18.57 -0.60 -16.94
N ALA A 76 18.69 -1.93 -16.83
CA ALA A 76 19.57 -2.71 -17.68
C ALA A 76 19.13 -2.66 -19.16
N ALA A 77 17.82 -2.61 -19.41
CA ALA A 77 17.24 -2.56 -20.75
C ALA A 77 17.20 -1.14 -21.37
N GLY A 78 17.40 -0.08 -20.59
CA GLY A 78 17.15 1.31 -21.01
C GLY A 78 17.99 1.83 -22.19
N GLY A 79 19.07 1.14 -22.55
CA GLY A 79 19.90 1.46 -23.73
C GLY A 79 19.36 0.96 -25.06
N ASP A 80 18.37 0.06 -25.04
CA ASP A 80 17.73 -0.50 -26.24
C ASP A 80 16.21 -0.50 -26.10
N ARG A 81 15.53 0.16 -27.03
CA ARG A 81 14.07 0.30 -27.01
C ARG A 81 13.37 -1.06 -27.05
N ALA A 82 13.87 -2.00 -27.85
CA ALA A 82 13.25 -3.31 -27.99
C ALA A 82 13.34 -4.11 -26.67
N SER A 83 14.53 -4.14 -26.07
CA SER A 83 14.77 -4.76 -24.76
C SER A 83 13.91 -4.12 -23.66
N PHE A 84 13.77 -2.79 -23.66
CA PHE A 84 12.94 -2.09 -22.69
C PHE A 84 11.46 -2.48 -22.80
N GLU A 85 10.92 -2.59 -24.02
CA GLU A 85 9.53 -3.03 -24.24
C GLU A 85 9.29 -4.48 -23.82
N VAL A 86 10.27 -5.37 -23.98
CA VAL A 86 10.20 -6.74 -23.49
C VAL A 86 10.12 -6.77 -21.96
N ALA A 87 10.98 -6.00 -21.28
CA ALA A 87 10.96 -5.89 -19.81
C ALA A 87 9.62 -5.32 -19.32
N CYS A 88 9.09 -4.26 -19.93
CA CYS A 88 7.79 -3.70 -19.58
C CYS A 88 6.66 -4.73 -19.72
N ARG A 89 6.59 -5.46 -20.84
CA ARG A 89 5.57 -6.50 -21.04
C ARG A 89 5.67 -7.61 -19.99
N ALA A 90 6.89 -8.05 -19.68
CA ALA A 90 7.12 -9.09 -18.68
C ALA A 90 6.71 -8.65 -17.28
N ILE A 91 6.92 -7.38 -16.91
CA ILE A 91 6.54 -6.83 -15.60
C ILE A 91 5.01 -6.63 -15.53
N MET A 92 4.41 -6.04 -16.56
CA MET A 92 2.96 -5.79 -16.61
C MET A 92 2.13 -7.08 -16.57
N GLY A 93 2.65 -8.20 -17.07
CA GLY A 93 1.98 -9.51 -17.04
C GLY A 93 2.05 -10.24 -15.69
N ARG A 94 2.68 -9.67 -14.67
CA ARG A 94 2.80 -10.26 -13.32
C ARG A 94 1.72 -9.76 -12.36
N HIS A 95 0.64 -9.20 -12.89
CA HIS A 95 -0.40 -8.46 -12.18
C HIS A 95 -1.81 -8.82 -12.61
#